data_AF-A0A924MJN9-F1
#
_entry.id   AF-A0A924MJN9-F1
#
_cell.length_a   1.000
_cell.length_b   1.000
_cell.length_c   1.000
_cell.angle_alpha   90.00
_cell.angle_beta   90.00
_cell.angle_gamma   90.00
#
_symmetry.space_group_name_H-M   'P 1'
#
loop_
_entity.id
_entity.type
_entity.pdbx_description
1 polymer ?
#
loop_
_entity_poly.entity_id
_entity_poly.type
_entity_poly.pdbx_seq_one_letter_code
_entity_poly.pdbx_strand_id
1 'polypeptide(L)'
;MPHAFAHTLKTFRTPSGKTGKYHSIPRLAEDFPKIGRLPVSMRIVLESVVRNCDGKKVHADHVRQLANWFPNADRTEEIPFVVARVVLQDFTGVPLLADLAAMRAVAARLGRPPGSIEPLVPVDLVVDHSIMVDHYGTPDAIDLNMKLEFLRNRERYEFMKWGMQAFDTFGVVPPGFGIVHQVNLEYLARGVHRGDDGVFYPDSL
;
A
#
# COMPACT_ATOMS: atom_id res chain seq x y z
N MET A 1 -7.95 24.49 -5.68
CA MET A 1 -6.89 25.37 -5.14
C MET A 1 -5.55 24.84 -5.61
N PRO A 2 -4.54 25.68 -5.86
CA PRO A 2 -3.20 25.21 -6.18
C PRO A 2 -2.60 24.45 -4.99
N HIS A 3 -1.80 23.43 -5.26
CA HIS A 3 -1.13 22.63 -4.23
C HIS A 3 -0.21 23.52 -3.39
N ALA A 4 -0.35 23.50 -2.06
CA ALA A 4 0.35 24.44 -1.16
C ALA A 4 1.88 24.38 -1.28
N PHE A 5 2.42 23.20 -1.63
CA PHE A 5 3.85 22.97 -1.81
C PHE A 5 4.22 22.72 -3.29
N ALA A 6 3.50 23.31 -4.24
CA ALA A 6 3.76 23.12 -5.68
C ALA A 6 5.22 23.45 -6.08
N HIS A 7 5.85 24.40 -5.39
CA HIS A 7 7.26 24.79 -5.62
C HIS A 7 8.28 23.66 -5.33
N THR A 8 7.87 22.61 -4.61
CA THR A 8 8.71 21.44 -4.31
C THR A 8 8.76 20.44 -5.46
N LEU A 9 7.82 20.52 -6.41
CA LEU A 9 7.73 19.59 -7.54
C LEU A 9 8.90 19.83 -8.49
N LYS A 10 9.80 18.85 -8.59
CA LYS A 10 10.95 18.87 -9.50
C LYS A 10 10.82 17.77 -10.54
N THR A 11 11.51 17.97 -11.67
CA THR A 11 11.67 16.95 -12.70
C THR A 11 13.04 16.30 -12.61
N PHE A 12 13.12 15.02 -12.93
CA PHE A 12 14.39 14.31 -13.12
C PHE A 12 14.39 13.61 -14.48
N ARG A 13 15.59 13.27 -14.96
CA ARG A 13 15.79 12.45 -16.15
C ARG A 13 16.68 11.28 -15.79
N THR A 14 16.27 10.07 -16.13
CA THR A 14 17.06 8.86 -15.95
C THR A 14 18.16 8.78 -17.02
N PRO A 15 19.22 7.98 -16.80
CA PRO A 15 20.23 7.71 -17.83
C PRO A 15 19.63 7.11 -19.12
N SER A 16 18.53 6.37 -19.01
CA SER A 16 17.78 5.81 -20.14
C SER A 16 16.94 6.86 -20.91
N GLY A 17 17.00 8.13 -20.51
CA GLY A 17 16.31 9.22 -21.18
C GLY A 17 14.85 9.44 -20.74
N LYS A 18 14.30 8.59 -19.86
CA LYS A 18 12.96 8.77 -19.30
C LYS A 18 12.94 9.97 -18.36
N THR A 19 11.81 10.67 -18.31
CA THR A 19 11.61 11.80 -17.40
C THR A 19 10.51 11.48 -16.38
N GLY A 20 10.60 12.12 -15.22
CA GLY A 20 9.63 11.96 -14.15
C GLY A 20 9.55 13.21 -13.28
N LYS A 21 8.50 13.30 -12.47
CA LYS A 21 8.33 14.36 -11.46
C LYS A 21 8.44 13.77 -10.06
N TYR A 22 8.77 14.56 -9.07
CA TYR A 22 8.79 14.15 -7.65
C TYR A 22 8.73 15.37 -6.74
N HIS A 23 8.22 15.20 -5.52
CA HIS A 23 8.30 16.23 -4.49
C HIS A 23 9.70 16.22 -3.84
N SER A 24 10.47 17.28 -4.06
CA SER A 24 11.84 17.39 -3.57
C SER A 24 11.86 17.79 -2.08
N ILE A 25 12.15 16.83 -1.21
CA ILE A 25 12.39 17.09 0.22
C ILE A 25 13.53 18.10 0.46
N PRO A 26 14.66 18.08 -0.29
CA PRO A 26 15.65 19.14 -0.19
C PRO A 26 15.12 20.54 -0.53
N ARG A 27 14.22 20.65 -1.51
CA ARG A 27 13.57 21.93 -1.86
C ARG A 27 12.67 22.41 -0.73
N LEU A 28 11.91 21.50 -0.12
CA LEU A 28 11.11 21.81 1.06
C LEU A 28 11.97 22.22 2.27
N ALA A 29 13.18 21.66 2.39
CA ALA A 29 14.11 22.00 3.47
C ALA A 29 14.65 23.44 3.39
N GLU A 30 14.52 24.12 2.25
CA GLU A 30 14.81 25.55 2.15
C GLU A 30 13.85 26.39 3.02
N ASP A 31 12.58 25.97 3.10
CA ASP A 31 11.56 26.58 3.97
C ASP A 31 11.64 26.02 5.41
N PHE A 32 12.04 24.75 5.55
CA PHE A 32 12.12 24.04 6.84
C PHE A 32 13.50 23.41 7.06
N PRO A 33 14.51 24.18 7.51
CA PRO A 33 15.90 23.71 7.61
C PRO A 33 16.10 22.47 8.49
N LYS A 34 15.20 22.22 9.44
CA LYS A 34 15.24 21.07 10.35
C LYS A 34 15.04 19.73 9.65
N ILE A 35 14.43 19.72 8.46
CA ILE A 35 14.27 18.51 7.64
C ILE A 35 15.60 17.78 7.43
N GLY A 36 16.71 18.53 7.32
CA GLY A 36 18.05 17.95 7.17
C GLY A 36 18.47 17.01 8.30
N ARG A 37 17.88 17.15 9.50
CA ARG A 37 18.15 16.30 10.67
C ARG A 37 17.10 15.20 10.88
N LEU A 38 16.04 15.15 10.06
CA LEU A 38 15.02 14.11 10.20
C LEU A 38 15.60 12.72 9.85
N PRO A 39 15.24 11.67 10.61
CA PRO A 39 15.50 10.29 10.22
C PRO A 39 14.91 9.95 8.86
N VAL A 40 15.50 8.98 8.15
CA VAL A 40 15.02 8.58 6.81
C VAL A 40 13.56 8.11 6.85
N SER A 41 13.16 7.36 7.89
CA SER A 41 11.77 6.95 8.09
C SER A 41 10.80 8.14 8.12
N MET A 42 11.16 9.21 8.83
CA MET A 42 10.37 10.45 8.90
C MET A 42 10.33 11.19 7.56
N ARG A 43 11.39 11.11 6.75
CA ARG A 43 11.40 11.69 5.40
C ARG A 43 10.46 10.97 4.44
N ILE A 44 10.30 9.65 4.58
CA ILE A 44 9.33 8.85 3.80
C ILE A 44 7.90 9.28 4.17
N VAL A 45 7.59 9.40 5.46
CA VAL A 45 6.29 9.91 5.91
C VAL A 45 6.08 11.35 5.40
N LEU A 46 7.09 12.22 5.52
CA LEU A 46 7.00 13.61 5.06
C LEU A 46 6.76 13.73 3.55
N GLU A 47 7.39 12.87 2.74
CA GLU A 47 7.09 12.81 1.30
C GLU A 47 5.62 12.50 1.06
N SER A 48 5.07 11.51 1.74
CA SER A 48 3.66 11.13 1.60
C SER A 48 2.73 12.28 2.00
N VAL A 49 2.99 12.96 3.13
CA VAL A 49 2.18 14.11 3.58
C VAL A 49 2.25 15.26 2.57
N VAL A 50 3.44 15.56 2.05
CA VAL A 50 3.62 16.65 1.07
C VAL A 50 2.89 16.32 -0.23
N ARG A 51 3.07 15.12 -0.78
CA ARG A 51 2.47 14.71 -2.05
C ARG A 51 0.95 14.63 -1.99
N ASN A 52 0.39 14.25 -0.85
CA ASN A 52 -1.05 14.11 -0.66
C ASN A 52 -1.71 15.37 -0.06
N CYS A 53 -1.01 16.51 0.01
CA CYS A 53 -1.51 17.76 0.60
C CYS A 53 -2.64 18.38 -0.26
N ASP A 54 -3.84 17.87 -0.09
CA ASP A 54 -5.06 18.23 -0.82
C ASP A 54 -5.88 19.37 -0.17
N GLY A 55 -5.51 19.77 1.06
CA GLY A 55 -6.23 20.77 1.85
C GLY A 55 -7.58 20.29 2.40
N LYS A 56 -7.87 18.98 2.32
CA LYS A 56 -9.10 18.34 2.83
C LYS A 56 -8.77 17.26 3.85
N LYS A 57 -8.05 16.22 3.43
CA LYS A 57 -7.57 15.13 4.31
C LYS A 57 -6.19 15.45 4.85
N VAL A 58 -5.34 16.04 4.01
CA VAL A 58 -3.98 16.43 4.39
C VAL A 58 -3.84 17.94 4.20
N HIS A 59 -3.78 18.65 5.31
CA HIS A 59 -3.60 20.10 5.35
C HIS A 59 -2.12 20.48 5.30
N ALA A 60 -1.87 21.73 4.88
CA ALA A 60 -0.51 22.28 4.87
C ALA A 60 0.12 22.33 6.27
N ASP A 61 -0.70 22.41 7.32
CA ASP A 61 -0.22 22.38 8.70
C ASP A 61 0.37 21.02 9.09
N HIS A 62 -0.16 19.90 8.57
CA HIS A 62 0.44 18.58 8.81
C HIS A 62 1.86 18.50 8.24
N VAL A 63 2.10 19.09 7.05
CA VAL A 63 3.45 19.19 6.48
C VAL A 63 4.35 20.04 7.37
N ARG A 64 3.88 21.19 7.84
CA ARG A 64 4.65 22.09 8.71
C ARG A 64 5.00 21.45 10.04
N GLN A 65 4.05 20.74 10.65
CA GLN A 65 4.23 20.02 11.92
C GLN A 65 5.31 18.95 11.76
N LEU A 66 5.18 18.09 10.74
CA LEU A 66 6.14 17.02 10.51
C LEU A 66 7.53 17.52 10.09
N ALA A 67 7.59 18.59 9.30
CA ALA A 67 8.84 19.25 8.92
C ALA A 67 9.58 19.88 10.11
N ASN A 68 8.85 20.24 11.17
CA ASN A 68 9.38 20.77 12.43
C ASN A 68 9.44 19.73 13.56
N TRP A 69 9.26 18.45 13.25
CA TRP A 69 9.26 17.37 14.23
C TRP A 69 10.57 17.28 15.03
N PHE A 70 10.45 16.92 16.31
CA PHE A 70 11.56 16.63 17.21
C PHE A 70 11.31 15.35 18.01
N PRO A 71 12.36 14.55 18.30
CA PRO A 71 12.23 13.25 18.95
C PRO A 71 11.65 13.28 20.36
N ASN A 72 11.94 14.36 21.11
CA ASN A 72 11.55 14.52 22.52
C ASN A 72 10.50 15.62 22.72
N ALA A 73 9.83 16.06 21.66
CA ALA A 73 8.72 16.99 21.80
C ALA A 73 7.45 16.25 22.23
N ASP A 74 6.55 16.98 22.87
CA ASP A 74 5.23 16.46 23.22
C ASP A 74 4.47 16.01 21.97
N ARG A 75 3.83 14.84 22.07
CA ARG A 75 3.06 14.23 20.99
C ARG A 75 1.59 14.56 21.18
N THR A 76 1.17 15.71 20.68
CA THR A 76 -0.22 16.18 20.82
C THR A 76 -1.06 16.02 19.56
N GLU A 77 -0.41 15.91 18.40
CA GLU A 77 -1.07 15.90 17.10
C GLU A 77 -0.93 14.55 16.40
N GLU A 78 -1.96 14.18 15.64
CA GLU A 78 -1.92 13.04 14.71
C GLU A 78 -1.47 13.50 13.32
N ILE A 79 -0.68 12.67 12.64
CA ILE A 79 -0.19 12.95 11.29
C ILE A 79 -0.81 11.95 10.31
N PRO A 80 -1.52 12.41 9.26
CA PRO A 80 -2.07 11.50 8.27
C PRO A 80 -0.94 10.89 7.44
N PHE A 81 -0.88 9.57 7.36
CA PHE A 81 0.08 8.87 6.51
C PHE A 81 -0.67 8.08 5.44
N VAL A 82 -0.45 8.45 4.18
CA VAL A 82 -1.04 7.76 3.03
C VAL A 82 0.03 6.83 2.44
N VAL A 83 -0.12 5.53 2.67
CA VAL A 83 0.78 4.50 2.15
C VAL A 83 0.65 4.36 0.63
N ALA A 84 1.67 3.79 -0.01
CA ALA A 84 1.69 3.58 -1.46
C ALA A 84 0.87 2.37 -1.90
N ARG A 85 0.76 1.35 -1.05
CA ARG A 85 0.05 0.07 -1.29
C ARG A 85 -0.27 -0.60 0.04
N VAL A 86 -0.98 -1.71 0.00
CA VAL A 86 -1.27 -2.57 1.17
C VAL A 86 -0.88 -4.01 0.83
N VAL A 87 -0.31 -4.73 1.80
CA VAL A 87 -0.05 -6.17 1.68
C VAL A 87 -0.80 -6.91 2.77
N LEU A 88 -1.43 -8.02 2.41
CA LEU A 88 -2.25 -8.83 3.31
C LEU A 88 -1.83 -10.29 3.23
N GLN A 89 -2.13 -11.02 4.29
CA GLN A 89 -2.12 -12.48 4.31
C GLN A 89 -3.57 -12.99 4.37
N ASP A 90 -3.80 -14.26 4.03
CA ASP A 90 -5.15 -14.78 3.78
C ASP A 90 -6.10 -14.79 4.99
N PHE A 91 -5.61 -14.81 6.24
CA PHE A 91 -6.47 -14.69 7.42
C PHE A 91 -7.02 -13.28 7.64
N THR A 92 -6.30 -12.23 7.27
CA THR A 92 -6.83 -10.85 7.37
C THR A 92 -7.42 -10.36 6.05
N GLY A 93 -6.93 -10.88 4.93
CA GLY A 93 -7.39 -10.49 3.61
C GLY A 93 -8.79 -11.02 3.26
N VAL A 94 -9.15 -12.23 3.68
CA VAL A 94 -10.50 -12.77 3.46
C VAL A 94 -11.58 -11.95 4.19
N PRO A 95 -11.44 -11.63 5.50
CA PRO A 95 -12.35 -10.70 6.18
C PRO A 95 -12.44 -9.33 5.52
N LEU A 96 -11.31 -8.74 5.10
CA LEU A 96 -11.33 -7.45 4.38
C LEU A 96 -12.14 -7.54 3.08
N LEU A 97 -11.97 -8.61 2.30
CA LEU A 97 -12.72 -8.81 1.08
C LEU A 97 -14.23 -8.97 1.34
N ALA A 98 -14.59 -9.63 2.45
CA ALA A 98 -15.97 -9.73 2.90
C ALA A 98 -16.54 -8.35 3.29
N ASP A 99 -15.76 -7.52 3.98
CA ASP A 99 -16.16 -6.14 4.33
C ASP A 99 -16.39 -5.29 3.07
N LEU A 100 -15.48 -5.36 2.09
CA LEU A 100 -15.65 -4.66 0.81
C LEU A 100 -16.90 -5.13 0.06
N ALA A 101 -17.18 -6.45 0.05
CA ALA A 101 -18.39 -7.00 -0.54
C ALA A 101 -19.66 -6.51 0.19
N ALA A 102 -19.65 -6.47 1.52
CA ALA A 102 -20.74 -5.95 2.32
C ALA A 102 -20.98 -4.45 2.07
N MET A 103 -19.91 -3.66 2.01
CA MET A 103 -19.97 -2.23 1.67
C MET A 103 -20.57 -2.00 0.27
N ARG A 104 -20.21 -2.83 -0.72
CA ARG A 104 -20.82 -2.80 -2.06
C ARG A 104 -22.32 -3.10 -2.03
N ALA A 105 -22.73 -4.08 -1.23
CA ALA A 105 -24.14 -4.40 -1.05
C ALA A 105 -24.92 -3.23 -0.40
N VAL A 106 -24.33 -2.55 0.59
CA VAL A 106 -24.94 -1.35 1.21
C VAL A 106 -25.01 -0.20 0.20
N ALA A 107 -23.95 0.06 -0.57
CA ALA A 107 -23.95 1.08 -1.62
C ALA A 107 -25.09 0.86 -2.61
N ALA A 108 -25.28 -0.39 -3.09
CA ALA A 108 -26.38 -0.75 -3.97
C ALA A 108 -27.76 -0.45 -3.35
N ARG A 109 -27.98 -0.83 -2.08
CA ARG A 109 -29.24 -0.56 -1.35
C ARG A 109 -29.54 0.93 -1.18
N LEU A 110 -28.49 1.75 -1.11
CA LEU A 110 -28.60 3.21 -1.03
C LEU A 110 -28.67 3.89 -2.41
N GLY A 111 -28.77 3.12 -3.50
CA GLY A 111 -28.80 3.65 -4.87
C GLY A 111 -27.48 4.26 -5.33
N ARG A 112 -26.36 3.92 -4.68
CA ARG A 112 -25.01 4.33 -5.08
C ARG A 112 -24.35 3.25 -5.93
N PRO A 113 -23.49 3.62 -6.91
CA PRO A 113 -22.76 2.64 -7.71
C PRO A 113 -21.88 1.76 -6.81
N PRO A 114 -22.04 0.43 -6.80
CA PRO A 114 -21.23 -0.44 -5.94
C PRO A 114 -19.73 -0.34 -6.25
N GLY A 115 -19.37 -0.14 -7.52
CA GLY A 115 -17.98 0.06 -7.95
C GLY A 115 -17.30 1.30 -7.34
N SER A 116 -18.03 2.21 -6.67
CA SER A 116 -17.38 3.29 -5.91
C SER A 116 -16.68 2.79 -4.64
N ILE A 117 -16.97 1.56 -4.21
CA ILE A 117 -16.22 0.87 -3.15
C ILE A 117 -15.09 0.09 -3.83
N GLU A 118 -13.89 0.67 -3.80
CA GLU A 118 -12.66 0.14 -4.37
C GLU A 118 -11.50 0.56 -3.46
N PRO A 119 -10.46 -0.29 -3.27
CA PRO A 119 -9.23 0.15 -2.63
C PRO A 119 -8.59 1.34 -3.39
N LEU A 120 -8.17 2.36 -2.65
CA LEU A 120 -7.58 3.57 -3.25
C LEU A 120 -6.11 3.39 -3.62
N VAL A 121 -5.50 2.31 -3.14
CA VAL A 121 -4.11 1.94 -3.40
C VAL A 121 -4.06 0.45 -3.73
N PRO A 122 -3.06 -0.01 -4.50
CA PRO A 122 -2.91 -1.42 -4.82
C PRO A 122 -2.87 -2.28 -3.56
N VAL A 123 -3.54 -3.43 -3.61
CA VAL A 123 -3.57 -4.41 -2.53
C VAL A 123 -3.08 -5.76 -3.06
N ASP A 124 -2.04 -6.30 -2.44
CA ASP A 124 -1.54 -7.64 -2.72
C ASP A 124 -1.87 -8.58 -1.55
N LEU A 125 -2.68 -9.61 -1.78
CA LEU A 125 -2.96 -10.66 -0.81
C LEU A 125 -2.10 -11.88 -1.10
N VAL A 126 -1.32 -12.35 -0.12
CA VAL A 126 -0.54 -13.59 -0.22
C VAL A 126 -1.22 -14.71 0.56
N VAL A 127 -1.43 -15.86 -0.07
CA VAL A 127 -1.99 -17.04 0.59
C VAL A 127 -0.85 -17.91 1.14
N ASP A 128 -0.62 -17.83 2.44
CA ASP A 128 0.51 -18.51 3.11
C ASP A 128 0.19 -19.10 4.48
N HIS A 129 -0.95 -18.76 5.11
CA HIS A 129 -1.32 -19.24 6.45
C HIS A 129 -2.26 -20.43 6.46
N SER A 130 -2.62 -20.95 5.28
CA SER A 130 -3.61 -22.01 5.14
C SER A 130 -2.98 -23.40 5.08
N ILE A 131 -1.82 -23.53 4.44
CA ILE A 131 -1.14 -24.82 4.26
C ILE A 131 -0.69 -25.43 5.60
N MET A 132 -0.94 -26.73 5.76
CA MET A 132 -0.56 -27.50 6.93
C MET A 132 0.41 -28.63 6.57
N VAL A 133 1.20 -29.07 7.54
CA VAL A 133 2.13 -30.20 7.38
C VAL A 133 1.43 -31.49 7.82
N ASP A 134 0.58 -32.04 6.95
CA ASP A 134 -0.09 -33.34 7.19
C ASP A 134 0.83 -34.53 6.82
N HIS A 135 1.59 -34.37 5.74
CA HIS A 135 2.58 -35.30 5.24
C HIS A 135 3.98 -34.68 5.32
N TYR A 136 4.99 -35.46 5.71
CA TYR A 136 6.38 -35.04 5.83
C TYR A 136 7.34 -36.20 5.56
N GLY A 137 8.59 -35.89 5.18
CA GLY A 137 9.65 -36.89 5.05
C GLY A 137 9.58 -37.79 3.81
N THR A 138 8.68 -37.54 2.87
CA THR A 138 8.56 -38.27 1.61
C THR A 138 8.63 -37.34 0.39
N PRO A 139 9.08 -37.82 -0.79
CA PRO A 139 9.18 -36.98 -1.98
C PRO A 139 7.84 -36.38 -2.46
N ASP A 140 6.71 -37.01 -2.13
CA ASP A 140 5.35 -36.61 -2.50
C ASP A 140 4.65 -35.74 -1.44
N ALA A 141 5.30 -35.44 -0.31
CA ALA A 141 4.68 -34.73 0.81
C ALA A 141 4.12 -33.35 0.41
N ILE A 142 4.84 -32.59 -0.43
CA ILE A 142 4.38 -31.27 -0.89
C ILE A 142 3.09 -31.38 -1.71
N ASP A 143 3.01 -32.33 -2.63
CA ASP A 143 1.84 -32.53 -3.50
C ASP A 143 0.62 -32.99 -2.69
N LEU A 144 0.83 -33.88 -1.72
CA LEU A 144 -0.22 -34.35 -0.83
C LEU A 144 -0.77 -33.23 0.06
N ASN A 145 0.12 -32.43 0.67
CA ASN A 145 -0.29 -31.28 1.49
C ASN A 145 -1.02 -30.24 0.64
N MET A 146 -0.56 -29.95 -0.58
CA MET A 146 -1.24 -29.02 -1.48
C MET A 146 -2.64 -29.50 -1.88
N LYS A 147 -2.84 -30.81 -2.11
CA LYS A 147 -4.18 -31.37 -2.38
C LYS A 147 -5.12 -31.19 -1.20
N LEU A 148 -4.65 -31.46 0.02
CA LEU A 148 -5.43 -31.25 1.24
C LEU A 148 -5.74 -29.77 1.46
N GLU A 149 -4.79 -28.90 1.17
CA GLU A 149 -4.94 -27.45 1.25
C GLU A 149 -6.08 -26.94 0.36
N PHE A 150 -6.06 -27.28 -0.93
CA PHE A 150 -7.13 -26.93 -1.87
C PHE A 150 -8.48 -27.54 -1.50
N LEU A 151 -8.50 -28.77 -0.96
CA LEU A 151 -9.73 -29.42 -0.53
C LEU A 151 -10.36 -28.68 0.66
N ARG A 152 -9.55 -28.30 1.66
CA ARG A 152 -10.01 -27.66 2.90
C ARG A 152 -10.40 -26.20 2.70
N ASN A 153 -9.69 -25.47 1.84
CA ASN A 153 -9.85 -24.02 1.68
C ASN A 153 -10.56 -23.62 0.38
N ARG A 154 -11.25 -24.56 -0.29
CA ARG A 154 -11.90 -24.34 -1.59
C ARG A 154 -12.78 -23.09 -1.64
N GLU A 155 -13.69 -22.93 -0.67
CA GLU A 155 -14.61 -21.78 -0.63
C GLU A 155 -13.86 -20.45 -0.48
N ARG A 156 -12.84 -20.41 0.39
CA ARG A 156 -11.99 -19.23 0.59
C ARG A 156 -11.28 -18.85 -0.72
N TYR A 157 -10.82 -19.84 -1.47
CA TYR A 157 -10.12 -19.62 -2.74
C TYR A 157 -11.06 -19.17 -3.85
N GLU A 158 -12.26 -19.74 -3.94
CA GLU A 158 -13.31 -19.28 -4.85
C GLU A 158 -13.71 -17.83 -4.52
N PHE A 159 -13.83 -17.48 -3.24
CA PHE A 159 -14.13 -16.12 -2.79
C PHE A 159 -13.01 -15.12 -3.12
N MET A 160 -11.75 -15.47 -2.86
CA MET A 160 -10.60 -14.62 -3.24
C MET A 160 -10.49 -14.45 -4.76
N LYS A 161 -10.75 -15.52 -5.53
CA LYS A 161 -10.76 -15.46 -7.00
C LYS A 161 -11.87 -14.54 -7.51
N TRP A 162 -13.05 -14.56 -6.89
CA TRP A 162 -14.09 -13.56 -7.17
C TRP A 162 -13.60 -12.15 -6.85
N GLY A 163 -12.91 -11.94 -5.72
CA GLY A 163 -12.36 -10.65 -5.34
C GLY A 163 -11.41 -10.07 -6.40
N MET A 164 -10.48 -10.87 -6.92
CA MET A 164 -9.58 -10.46 -8.00
C MET A 164 -10.31 -10.01 -9.28
N GLN A 165 -11.51 -10.53 -9.53
CA GLN A 165 -12.33 -10.17 -10.70
C GLN A 165 -13.23 -8.98 -10.42
N ALA A 166 -13.58 -8.76 -9.14
CA ALA A 166 -14.50 -7.72 -8.72
C ALA A 166 -13.82 -6.38 -8.46
N PHE A 167 -12.52 -6.36 -8.16
CA PHE A 167 -11.75 -5.17 -7.79
C PHE A 167 -10.54 -5.01 -8.72
N ASP A 168 -10.36 -3.82 -9.28
CA ASP A 168 -9.30 -3.54 -10.26
C ASP A 168 -7.90 -3.50 -9.61
N THR A 169 -7.84 -3.13 -8.33
CA THR A 169 -6.60 -2.88 -7.59
C THR A 169 -6.20 -4.03 -6.66
N PHE A 170 -6.91 -5.16 -6.72
CA PHE A 170 -6.74 -6.28 -5.79
C PHE A 170 -6.09 -7.49 -6.46
N GLY A 171 -4.85 -7.80 -6.08
CA GLY A 171 -4.09 -8.96 -6.52
C GLY A 171 -4.07 -10.09 -5.47
N VAL A 172 -3.97 -11.34 -5.92
CA VAL A 172 -3.74 -12.49 -5.05
C VAL A 172 -2.55 -13.30 -5.56
N VAL A 173 -1.61 -13.59 -4.65
CA VAL A 173 -0.56 -14.58 -4.84
C VAL A 173 -1.08 -15.93 -4.31
N PRO A 174 -1.17 -16.96 -5.16
CA PRO A 174 -1.77 -18.24 -4.79
C PRO A 174 -0.90 -19.04 -3.80
N PRO A 175 -1.48 -20.06 -3.14
CA PRO A 175 -0.75 -20.90 -2.18
C PRO A 175 0.43 -21.63 -2.81
N GLY A 176 1.46 -21.89 -2.01
CA GLY A 176 2.66 -22.64 -2.41
C GLY A 176 3.75 -21.82 -3.08
N PHE A 177 3.55 -20.50 -3.28
CA PHE A 177 4.57 -19.61 -3.85
C PHE A 177 5.57 -19.07 -2.83
N GLY A 178 5.22 -19.04 -1.54
CA GLY A 178 6.08 -18.54 -0.47
C GLY A 178 5.27 -17.90 0.65
N ILE A 179 5.98 -17.28 1.59
CA ILE A 179 5.41 -16.54 2.73
C ILE A 179 5.37 -15.03 2.45
N VAL A 180 4.38 -14.34 3.00
CA VAL A 180 4.02 -12.94 2.68
C VAL A 180 5.22 -11.99 2.68
N HIS A 181 6.08 -12.08 3.70
CA HIS A 181 7.22 -11.17 3.83
C HIS A 181 8.36 -11.51 2.86
N GLN A 182 8.58 -12.79 2.55
CA GLN A 182 9.59 -13.20 1.57
C GLN A 182 9.15 -12.81 0.16
N VAL A 183 7.91 -13.14 -0.22
CA VAL A 183 7.33 -12.75 -1.51
C VAL A 183 7.33 -11.22 -1.66
N ASN A 184 7.06 -10.47 -0.59
CA ASN A 184 7.15 -9.02 -0.63
C ASN A 184 8.58 -8.53 -0.93
N LEU A 185 9.60 -9.06 -0.24
CA LEU A 185 10.99 -8.63 -0.45
C LEU A 185 11.55 -9.03 -1.82
N GLU A 186 11.18 -10.20 -2.32
CA GLU A 186 11.77 -10.78 -3.54
C GLU A 186 11.00 -10.40 -4.82
N TYR A 187 9.72 -10.05 -4.72
CA TYR A 187 8.87 -9.87 -5.91
C TYR A 187 7.96 -8.62 -5.87
N LEU A 188 7.24 -8.36 -4.76
CA LEU A 188 6.21 -7.30 -4.75
C LEU A 188 6.80 -5.89 -4.50
N ALA A 189 7.88 -5.79 -3.72
CA ALA A 189 8.46 -4.50 -3.36
C ALA A 189 8.98 -3.76 -4.60
N ARG A 190 8.46 -2.54 -4.80
CA ARG A 190 8.82 -1.72 -5.97
C ARG A 190 9.99 -0.78 -5.67
N GLY A 191 10.19 -0.44 -4.40
CA GLY A 191 11.13 0.59 -3.94
C GLY A 191 10.68 2.01 -4.27
N VAL A 192 10.30 2.28 -5.53
CA VAL A 192 9.75 3.57 -5.99
C VAL A 192 8.56 3.30 -6.92
N HIS A 193 7.44 3.98 -6.66
CA HIS A 193 6.25 3.95 -7.49
C HIS A 193 6.20 5.16 -8.43
N ARG A 194 5.37 5.04 -9.46
CA ARG A 194 5.00 6.13 -10.36
C ARG A 194 3.48 6.25 -10.38
N GLY A 195 2.97 7.39 -9.92
CA GLY A 195 1.54 7.71 -9.99
C GLY A 195 1.10 8.07 -11.41
N ASP A 196 -0.22 8.09 -11.63
CA ASP A 196 -0.84 8.40 -12.93
C ASP A 196 -0.54 9.83 -13.41
N ASP A 197 -0.29 10.74 -12.47
CA ASP A 197 0.15 12.11 -12.71
C ASP A 197 1.63 12.23 -13.12
N GLY A 198 2.34 11.10 -13.18
CA GLY A 198 3.76 11.01 -13.50
C GLY A 198 4.70 11.38 -12.35
N VAL A 199 4.17 11.50 -11.13
CA VAL A 199 4.96 11.75 -9.92
C VAL A 199 5.49 10.44 -9.36
N PHE A 200 6.78 10.40 -9.08
CA PHE A 200 7.48 9.29 -8.47
C PHE A 200 7.60 9.48 -6.96
N TYR A 201 7.39 8.41 -6.21
CA TYR A 201 7.39 8.44 -4.74
C TYR A 201 7.86 7.12 -4.13
N PRO A 202 8.38 7.12 -2.89
CA PRO A 202 8.87 5.92 -2.23
C PRO A 202 7.77 4.87 -2.02
N ASP A 203 8.16 3.59 -2.09
CA ASP A 203 7.32 2.49 -1.64
C ASP A 203 7.10 2.57 -0.13
N SER A 204 5.85 2.35 0.28
CA SER A 204 5.39 2.31 1.68
C SER A 204 4.12 1.47 1.76
N LEU A 205 3.97 0.71 2.84
CA LEU A 205 2.86 -0.20 3.10
C LEU A 205 2.52 -0.24 4.59
#